data_AF-A0A146G968-F1
#
_entry.id   AF-A0A146G968-F1
#
_cell.length_a   1.000
_cell.length_b   1.000
_cell.length_c   1.000
_cell.angle_alpha   90.00
_cell.angle_beta   90.00
_cell.angle_gamma   90.00
#
_symmetry.space_group_name_H-M   'P 1'
#
loop_
_entity.id
_entity.type
_entity.pdbx_description
1 polymer ?
#
loop_
_entity_poly.entity_id
_entity_poly.type
_entity_poly.pdbx_seq_one_letter_code
_entity_poly.pdbx_strand_id
1 'polypeptide(L)'
;RLILADTIAYARSLGATHLVDIATLTGACVIALGMVNAGMMGTDQRTMDRLRRNCALTGEKLWQLPLDEDYRKAIRSEIADVKNVGNRWAGAITAGKFLQEFAEDTPWV
;
A
#
# COMPACT_ATOMS: atom_id res chain seq x y z
N ARG A 1 -7.53 3.37 5.62
CA ARG A 1 -7.82 2.65 4.35
C ARG A 1 -9.12 3.08 3.69
N LEU A 2 -10.27 3.15 4.39
CA LEU A 2 -11.53 3.56 3.74
C LEU A 2 -11.48 5.00 3.18
N ILE A 3 -11.08 5.98 3.99
CA ILE A 3 -10.91 7.37 3.52
C ILE A 3 -9.82 7.49 2.43
N LEU A 4 -8.74 6.70 2.57
CA LEU A 4 -7.66 6.69 1.58
C LEU A 4 -8.12 6.13 0.23
N ALA A 5 -8.97 5.10 0.23
CA ALA A 5 -9.53 4.55 -1.00
C ALA A 5 -10.28 5.62 -1.80
N ASP A 6 -11.17 6.38 -1.15
CA ASP A 6 -11.87 7.49 -1.80
C ASP A 6 -10.89 8.59 -2.25
N THR A 7 -9.88 8.88 -1.45
CA THR A 7 -8.88 9.93 -1.77
C THR A 7 -7.99 9.53 -2.95
N ILE A 8 -7.63 8.25 -3.06
CA ILE A 8 -6.88 7.67 -4.18
C ILE A 8 -7.71 7.77 -5.45
N ALA A 9 -8.96 7.31 -5.42
CA ALA A 9 -9.87 7.39 -6.55
C ALA A 9 -10.12 8.86 -6.97
N TYR A 10 -10.25 9.76 -6.00
CA TYR A 10 -10.42 11.19 -6.25
C TYR A 10 -9.16 11.83 -6.84
N ALA A 11 -7.97 11.50 -6.34
CA ALA A 11 -6.72 11.99 -6.93
C ALA A 11 -6.59 11.56 -8.40
N ARG A 12 -6.97 10.32 -8.71
CA ARG A 12 -7.02 9.81 -10.10
C ARG A 12 -8.01 10.59 -10.96
N SER A 13 -9.20 10.89 -10.45
CA SER A 13 -10.20 11.66 -11.20
C SER A 13 -9.76 13.11 -11.47
N LEU A 14 -8.87 13.65 -10.65
CA LEU A 14 -8.20 14.94 -10.89
C LEU A 14 -7.03 14.86 -11.89
N GLY A 15 -6.73 13.69 -12.45
CA GLY A 15 -5.67 13.48 -13.44
C GLY A 15 -4.30 13.16 -12.84
N ALA A 16 -4.23 12.68 -11.60
CA ALA A 16 -2.97 12.22 -11.03
C ALA A 16 -2.39 11.06 -11.87
N THR A 17 -1.12 11.22 -12.28
CA THR A 17 -0.41 10.22 -13.09
C THR A 17 0.44 9.26 -12.24
N HIS A 18 0.73 9.65 -10.99
CA HIS A 18 1.48 8.88 -10.01
C HIS A 18 0.90 9.17 -8.63
N LEU A 19 0.74 8.15 -7.82
CA LEU A 19 0.15 8.20 -6.50
C LEU A 19 1.17 7.75 -5.47
N VAL A 20 1.26 8.49 -4.37
CA VAL A 20 1.99 8.08 -3.18
C VAL A 20 1.10 8.33 -1.98
N ASP A 21 0.73 7.30 -1.24
CA ASP A 21 0.00 7.46 0.03
C ASP A 21 0.89 7.14 1.23
N ILE A 22 0.64 7.86 2.34
CA ILE A 22 1.42 7.74 3.57
C ILE A 22 0.44 7.64 4.73
N ALA A 23 0.51 6.54 5.48
CA ALA A 23 -0.46 6.28 6.55
C ALA A 23 0.13 5.45 7.69
N THR A 24 -0.27 5.80 8.92
CA THR A 24 -0.10 4.96 10.12
C THR A 24 -1.14 3.83 10.13
N LEU A 25 -1.06 2.97 9.11
CA LEU A 25 -2.22 2.18 8.67
C LEU A 25 -2.49 0.90 9.47
N THR A 26 -1.44 0.19 9.92
CA THR A 26 -1.59 -1.13 10.53
C THR A 26 -0.60 -1.35 11.67
N GLY A 27 -1.08 -1.98 12.75
CA GLY A 27 -0.18 -2.54 13.78
C GLY A 27 0.65 -3.72 13.26
N ALA A 28 0.18 -4.42 12.22
CA ALA A 28 0.93 -5.51 11.59
C ALA A 28 2.26 -5.05 10.98
N CYS A 29 2.34 -3.82 10.46
CA CYS A 29 3.59 -3.25 9.96
C CYS A 29 4.60 -3.03 11.10
N VAL A 30 4.13 -2.60 12.27
CA VAL A 30 4.97 -2.45 13.47
C VAL A 30 5.49 -3.81 13.95
N ILE A 31 4.66 -4.84 13.94
CA ILE A 31 5.09 -6.20 14.29
C ILE A 31 6.18 -6.70 13.32
N ALA A 32 6.06 -6.40 12.02
CA ALA A 32 6.98 -6.87 11.00
C ALA A 32 8.33 -6.11 10.96
N LEU A 33 8.29 -4.78 11.09
CA LEU A 33 9.42 -3.89 10.82
C LEU A 33 9.87 -3.07 12.04
N GLY A 34 9.18 -3.21 13.16
CA GLY A 34 9.41 -2.43 14.38
C GLY A 34 9.12 -0.95 14.19
N MET A 35 9.76 -0.12 15.02
CA MET A 35 9.70 1.35 14.95
C MET A 35 10.85 1.94 14.11
N VAL A 36 11.50 1.12 13.27
CA VAL A 36 12.76 1.46 12.59
C VAL A 36 12.58 1.70 11.09
N ASN A 37 11.83 0.84 10.40
CA ASN A 37 11.57 0.98 8.97
C ASN A 37 10.08 1.21 8.73
N ALA A 38 9.75 2.17 7.86
CA ALA A 38 8.41 2.24 7.28
C ALA A 38 8.26 1.17 6.19
N GLY A 39 7.10 0.49 6.17
CA GLY A 39 6.77 -0.47 5.13
C GLY A 39 6.33 0.24 3.86
N MET A 40 6.92 -0.16 2.73
CA MET A 40 6.60 0.36 1.40
C MET A 40 6.07 -0.78 0.54
N MET A 41 4.97 -0.54 -0.17
CA MET A 41 4.37 -1.46 -1.14
C MET A 41 4.00 -0.62 -2.37
N GLY A 42 3.69 -1.23 -3.51
CA GLY A 42 3.31 -0.45 -4.67
C GLY A 42 3.26 -1.26 -5.94
N THR A 43 2.73 -0.64 -6.99
CA THR A 43 2.65 -1.19 -8.35
C THR A 43 3.75 -0.68 -9.27
N ASP A 44 4.44 0.40 -8.89
CA ASP A 44 5.54 0.98 -9.68
C ASP A 44 6.89 0.81 -9.01
N GLN A 45 7.64 -0.22 -9.44
CA GLN A 45 8.98 -0.49 -8.95
C GLN A 45 9.94 0.68 -9.21
N ARG A 46 9.76 1.44 -10.30
CA ARG A 46 10.63 2.58 -10.61
C ARG A 46 10.51 3.68 -9.54
N THR A 47 9.29 4.00 -9.11
CA THR A 47 9.06 4.98 -8.04
C THR A 47 9.54 4.44 -6.69
N MET A 48 9.28 3.18 -6.36
CA MET A 48 9.80 2.55 -5.13
C MET A 48 11.33 2.59 -5.06
N ASP A 49 12.03 2.26 -6.14
CA ASP A 49 13.50 2.32 -6.20
C ASP A 49 14.02 3.75 -6.10
N ARG A 50 13.29 4.74 -6.63
CA ARG A 50 13.62 6.16 -6.47
C ARG A 50 13.51 6.59 -5.01
N LEU A 51 12.42 6.21 -4.32
CA LEU A 51 12.23 6.49 -2.89
C LEU A 51 13.32 5.83 -2.05
N ARG A 52 13.60 4.54 -2.29
CA ARG A 52 14.65 3.80 -1.57
C ARG A 52 16.05 4.39 -1.75
N ARG A 53 16.38 4.91 -2.94
CA ARG A 53 17.67 5.59 -3.16
C ARG A 53 17.80 6.89 -2.37
N ASN A 54 16.69 7.62 -2.21
CA ASN A 54 16.68 8.88 -1.47
C ASN A 54 16.74 8.69 0.06
N CYS A 55 16.45 7.49 0.58
CA CYS A 55 16.63 7.14 2.00
C CYS A 55 18.05 7.44 2.52
N ALA A 56 19.08 7.22 1.70
CA ALA A 56 20.46 7.51 2.08
C ALA A 56 20.74 9.01 2.27
N LEU A 57 19.98 9.87 1.58
CA LEU A 57 20.13 11.33 1.64
C LEU A 57 19.38 11.93 2.83
N THR A 58 18.23 11.35 3.19
CA THR A 58 17.36 11.87 4.25
C THR A 58 17.61 11.21 5.61
N GLY A 59 18.23 10.04 5.63
CA GLY A 59 18.35 9.20 6.83
C GLY A 59 17.09 8.39 7.13
N GLU A 60 16.02 8.56 6.35
CA GLU A 60 14.77 7.80 6.47
C GLU A 60 14.97 6.35 6.01
N LYS A 61 14.28 5.40 6.65
CA LYS A 61 14.41 3.98 6.32
C LYS A 61 13.10 3.40 5.81
N LEU A 62 13.13 2.87 4.59
CA LEU A 62 12.02 2.20 3.94
C LEU A 62 12.39 0.74 3.68
N TRP A 63 11.43 -0.17 3.90
CA TRP A 63 11.56 -1.57 3.53
C TRP A 63 10.40 -2.00 2.64
N GLN A 64 10.72 -2.55 1.47
CA GLN A 64 9.71 -3.03 0.54
C GLN A 64 9.11 -4.35 1.03
N LEU A 65 7.78 -4.40 1.13
CA LEU A 65 7.01 -5.62 1.38
C LEU A 65 6.44 -6.15 0.06
N PRO A 66 6.22 -7.47 -0.07
CA PRO A 66 5.63 -8.04 -1.28
C PRO A 66 4.17 -7.62 -1.44
N LEU A 67 3.70 -7.61 -2.69
CA LEU A 67 2.31 -7.31 -3.06
C LEU A 67 1.79 -8.30 -4.12
N ASP A 68 2.13 -9.57 -3.93
CA ASP A 68 1.75 -10.65 -4.84
C ASP A 68 0.23 -10.85 -4.90
N GLU A 69 -0.25 -11.36 -6.04
CA GLU A 69 -1.69 -11.46 -6.28
C GLU A 69 -2.41 -12.46 -5.36
N ASP A 70 -1.70 -13.44 -4.83
CA ASP A 70 -2.25 -14.39 -3.86
C ASP A 70 -2.81 -13.73 -2.59
N TYR A 71 -2.29 -12.57 -2.20
CA TYR A 71 -2.80 -11.81 -1.06
C TYR A 71 -4.20 -11.24 -1.31
N ARG A 72 -4.64 -11.06 -2.57
CA ARG A 72 -5.97 -10.54 -2.92
C ARG A 72 -7.10 -11.47 -2.46
N LYS A 73 -6.83 -12.79 -2.40
CA LYS A 73 -7.77 -13.81 -1.92
C LYS A 73 -8.24 -13.52 -0.49
N ALA A 74 -7.37 -12.96 0.35
CA ALA A 74 -7.69 -12.64 1.75
C ALA A 74 -8.74 -11.54 1.89
N ILE A 75 -8.91 -10.68 0.88
CA ILE A 75 -9.87 -9.55 0.90
C ILE A 75 -11.04 -9.77 -0.07
N ARG A 76 -11.27 -11.00 -0.53
CA ARG A 76 -12.50 -11.36 -1.27
C ARG A 76 -13.72 -11.25 -0.36
N SER A 77 -14.82 -10.73 -0.92
CA SER A 77 -16.14 -10.67 -0.29
C SER A 77 -17.14 -11.51 -1.11
N GLU A 78 -18.17 -12.05 -0.44
CA GLU A 78 -19.25 -12.81 -1.08
C GLU A 78 -20.42 -11.91 -1.53
N ILE A 79 -20.47 -10.69 -0.99
CA ILE A 79 -21.60 -9.76 -1.17
C ILE A 79 -21.18 -8.39 -1.72
N ALA A 80 -19.87 -8.16 -1.93
CA ALA A 80 -19.30 -6.92 -2.43
C ALA A 80 -18.03 -7.22 -3.24
N ASP A 81 -17.50 -6.23 -3.97
CA ASP A 81 -16.30 -6.40 -4.80
C ASP A 81 -15.04 -6.70 -3.96
N VAL A 82 -14.95 -6.10 -2.78
CA VAL A 82 -13.84 -6.27 -1.84
C VAL A 82 -14.30 -6.05 -0.40
N LYS A 83 -13.72 -6.80 0.56
CA LYS A 83 -13.83 -6.46 1.99
C LYS A 83 -12.61 -5.69 2.46
N ASN A 84 -12.81 -4.74 3.36
CA ASN A 84 -11.74 -3.85 3.82
C ASN A 84 -10.71 -4.50 4.76
N VAL A 85 -10.99 -5.70 5.28
CA VAL A 85 -10.13 -6.41 6.23
C VAL A 85 -9.90 -7.85 5.77
N GLY A 86 -8.62 -8.24 5.78
CA GLY A 86 -8.19 -9.62 5.53
C GLY A 86 -8.07 -10.44 6.82
N ASN A 87 -7.38 -11.57 6.73
CA ASN A 87 -7.14 -12.45 7.88
C ASN A 87 -6.05 -11.84 8.81
N ARG A 88 -5.80 -12.47 9.97
CA ARG A 88 -4.75 -12.01 10.91
C ARG A 88 -3.35 -11.98 10.29
N TRP A 89 -3.08 -12.88 9.34
CA TRP A 89 -1.77 -13.01 8.68
C TRP A 89 -1.59 -11.97 7.59
N ALA A 90 -0.37 -11.45 7.44
CA ALA A 90 -0.02 -10.47 6.41
C ALA A 90 -0.91 -9.20 6.44
N GLY A 91 -1.27 -8.74 7.64
CA GLY A 91 -2.20 -7.62 7.82
C GLY A 91 -1.75 -6.30 7.18
N ALA A 92 -0.44 -6.06 7.08
CA ALA A 92 0.12 -4.90 6.36
C ALA A 92 -0.08 -5.04 4.84
N ILE A 93 0.25 -6.21 4.30
CA ILE A 93 0.17 -6.50 2.86
C ILE A 93 -1.28 -6.51 2.38
N THR A 94 -2.19 -7.14 3.12
CA THR A 94 -3.62 -7.17 2.77
C THR A 94 -4.27 -5.79 2.86
N ALA A 95 -3.75 -4.89 3.70
CA ALA A 95 -4.16 -3.49 3.71
C ALA A 95 -3.68 -2.74 2.46
N GLY A 96 -2.43 -2.98 2.05
CA GLY A 96 -1.88 -2.47 0.79
C GLY A 96 -2.65 -2.98 -0.43
N LYS A 97 -2.95 -4.29 -0.48
CA LYS A 97 -3.79 -4.89 -1.52
C LYS A 97 -5.17 -4.25 -1.60
N PHE A 98 -5.79 -3.94 -0.46
CA PHE A 98 -7.06 -3.22 -0.47
C PHE A 98 -6.93 -1.84 -1.11
N LEU A 99 -5.87 -1.08 -0.83
CA LEU A 99 -5.66 0.24 -1.43
C LEU A 99 -5.33 0.16 -2.93
N GLN A 100 -4.59 -0.86 -3.34
CA GLN A 100 -4.26 -1.12 -4.75
C GLN A 100 -5.52 -1.19 -5.64
N GLU A 101 -6.64 -1.75 -5.14
CA GLU A 101 -7.90 -1.84 -5.89
C GLU A 101 -8.41 -0.46 -6.37
N PHE A 102 -8.11 0.60 -5.63
CA PHE A 102 -8.56 1.96 -5.94
C PHE A 102 -7.56 2.74 -6.80
N ALA A 103 -6.29 2.30 -6.79
CA ALA A 103 -5.25 2.84 -7.66
C ALA A 103 -5.41 2.37 -9.12
N GLU A 104 -6.04 1.21 -9.34
CA GLU A 104 -6.19 0.58 -10.66
C GLU A 104 -4.84 0.53 -11.41
N ASP A 105 -4.81 0.99 -12.67
CA ASP A 105 -3.60 1.02 -13.51
C ASP A 105 -2.69 2.23 -13.23
N THR A 106 -3.08 3.13 -12.31
CA THR A 106 -2.26 4.30 -11.99
C THR A 106 -1.04 3.89 -11.14
N PRO A 107 0.19 4.23 -11.54
CA PRO A 107 1.39 3.99 -10.75
C PRO A 107 1.22 4.43 -9.29
N TRP A 108 1.35 3.49 -8.35
CA TRP A 108 1.04 3.72 -6.95
C TRP A 108 2.12 3.14 -6.02
N VAL A 109 2.38 3.83 -4.92
CA VAL A 109 3.24 3.45 -3.80
C VAL A 109 2.60 3.84 -2.47
#